data_AF-A0A4V3DLQ6-F1
#
_entry.id   AF-A0A4V3DLQ6-F1
#
_cell.length_a   1.000
_cell.length_b   1.000
_cell.length_c   1.000
_cell.angle_alpha   90.00
_cell.angle_beta   90.00
_cell.angle_gamma   90.00
#
_symmetry.space_group_name_H-M   'P 1'
#
loop_
_entity.id
_entity.type
_entity.pdbx_description
1 polymer ?
#
loop_
_entity_poly.entity_id
_entity_poly.type
_entity_poly.pdbx_seq_one_letter_code
_entity_poly.pdbx_strand_id
1 'polypeptide(L)'
;MTDNAPEAESIKAAFGATNRARLINAYFAERGGTIAPGEAWAHVYRLLLWIDQTTGLAHCYESDKSQPGKRWYLRSLAFHDWVASALNTTPEKLAENLDWLFLRAAKDLAAEVLRNAAKIATVAQRQRAPYEGKGFPQPGEDPELVALIKRELGTHLVAEASPEVWARLVQQIRQYLALDNKRKNLVGEGFEDVLAQVARRAYPNPNVSVHVRKILHELPGFNRAKKGEKPNKVDVAIVKPDRRILITAKWSVRADREKQFITDYSDYVQAESDNQPFDYVFITNEFDPARLMRACEKLVSNSPMFTHVVHINTDGLRATYGAADAAGAAEEQSDSMRKVLEFVDKGRLIGLNAWLQSMAETP
;
A
#
# COMPACT_ATOMS: atom_id res chain seq x y z
N MET A 1 18.14 -36.55 -19.92
CA MET A 1 18.10 -35.64 -18.76
C MET A 1 17.09 -34.57 -19.07
N THR A 2 15.86 -34.75 -18.59
CA THR A 2 14.78 -33.78 -18.71
C THR A 2 14.84 -32.87 -17.49
N ASP A 3 15.20 -31.62 -17.71
CA ASP A 3 15.13 -30.55 -16.71
C ASP A 3 13.66 -30.34 -16.30
N ASN A 4 13.28 -30.97 -15.19
CA ASN A 4 12.07 -30.61 -14.47
C ASN A 4 12.32 -29.31 -13.73
N ALA A 5 12.10 -28.18 -14.42
CA ALA A 5 11.88 -26.91 -13.74
C ALA A 5 10.68 -27.10 -12.79
N PRO A 6 10.76 -26.65 -11.52
CA PRO A 6 9.67 -26.83 -10.57
C PRO A 6 8.42 -26.13 -11.11
N GLU A 7 7.33 -26.88 -11.27
CA GLU A 7 6.01 -26.32 -11.59
C GLU A 7 5.70 -25.23 -10.56
N ALA A 8 5.59 -23.99 -11.03
CA ALA A 8 5.26 -22.86 -10.18
C ALA A 8 3.91 -23.12 -9.50
N GLU A 9 3.93 -23.25 -8.18
CA GLU A 9 2.79 -23.51 -7.32
C GLU A 9 1.59 -22.60 -7.71
N SER A 10 0.41 -23.18 -7.92
CA SER A 10 -0.78 -22.44 -8.37
C SER A 10 -1.20 -21.39 -7.34
N ILE A 11 -1.04 -20.12 -7.70
CA ILE A 11 -1.43 -18.98 -6.87
C ILE A 11 -2.94 -18.77 -7.01
N LYS A 12 -3.74 -19.45 -6.19
CA LYS A 12 -5.21 -19.35 -6.20
C LYS A 12 -5.73 -17.93 -5.91
N ALA A 13 -4.98 -17.11 -5.16
CA ALA A 13 -5.32 -15.73 -4.82
C ALA A 13 -4.10 -14.81 -5.01
N ALA A 14 -3.96 -14.25 -6.21
CA ALA A 14 -2.80 -13.42 -6.58
C ALA A 14 -2.55 -12.21 -5.66
N PHE A 15 -3.61 -11.65 -5.09
CA PHE A 15 -3.54 -10.53 -4.13
C PHE A 15 -3.68 -10.98 -2.67
N GLY A 16 -3.77 -12.28 -2.40
CA GLY A 16 -3.97 -12.83 -1.06
C GLY A 16 -2.71 -12.81 -0.20
N ALA A 17 -2.88 -12.94 1.12
CA ALA A 17 -1.81 -12.84 2.10
C ALA A 17 -0.61 -13.75 1.83
N THR A 18 -0.84 -15.01 1.44
CA THR A 18 0.22 -15.96 1.10
C THR A 18 1.08 -15.47 -0.07
N ASN A 19 0.45 -14.97 -1.14
CA ASN A 19 1.21 -14.48 -2.29
C ASN A 19 1.95 -13.19 -1.98
N ARG A 20 1.32 -12.26 -1.23
CA ARG A 20 2.00 -11.04 -0.79
C ARG A 20 3.23 -11.35 0.07
N ALA A 21 3.11 -12.27 1.02
CA ALA A 21 4.25 -12.69 1.84
C ALA A 21 5.39 -13.27 0.99
N ARG A 22 5.07 -14.13 0.01
CA ARG A 22 6.05 -14.67 -0.96
C ARG A 22 6.74 -13.55 -1.75
N LEU A 23 5.95 -12.63 -2.32
CA LEU A 23 6.46 -11.52 -3.12
C LEU A 23 7.33 -10.56 -2.30
N ILE A 24 6.91 -10.17 -1.11
CA ILE A 24 7.69 -9.28 -0.23
C ILE A 24 9.00 -9.97 0.18
N ASN A 25 8.97 -11.26 0.50
CA ASN A 25 10.19 -12.00 0.82
C ASN A 25 11.14 -12.08 -0.39
N ALA A 26 10.62 -12.32 -1.59
CA ALA A 26 11.43 -12.30 -2.81
C ALA A 26 12.08 -10.93 -3.05
N TYR A 27 11.32 -9.83 -2.90
CA TYR A 27 11.84 -8.47 -3.02
C TYR A 27 13.04 -8.19 -2.10
N PHE A 28 12.95 -8.59 -0.83
CA PHE A 28 14.04 -8.41 0.12
C PHE A 28 15.19 -9.40 -0.08
N ALA A 29 14.91 -10.63 -0.52
CA ALA A 29 15.95 -11.61 -0.82
C ALA A 29 16.86 -11.13 -1.97
N GLU A 30 16.30 -10.51 -3.00
CA GLU A 30 17.05 -9.86 -4.09
C GLU A 30 17.97 -8.72 -3.61
N ARG A 31 17.79 -8.23 -2.37
CA ARG A 31 18.46 -7.05 -1.80
C ARG A 31 19.28 -7.38 -0.54
N GLY A 32 19.62 -8.65 -0.32
CA GLY A 32 20.48 -9.07 0.80
C GLY A 32 19.74 -9.38 2.11
N GLY A 33 18.41 -9.31 2.14
CA GLY A 33 17.58 -9.81 3.24
C GLY A 33 17.48 -8.90 4.47
N THR A 34 18.58 -8.30 4.93
CA THR A 34 18.60 -7.27 6.00
C THR A 34 18.61 -5.88 5.40
N ILE A 35 18.03 -4.90 6.10
CA ILE A 35 17.99 -3.50 5.64
C ILE A 35 18.47 -2.55 6.72
N ALA A 36 19.12 -1.46 6.34
CA ALA A 36 19.44 -0.40 7.29
C ALA A 36 18.15 0.37 7.67
N PRO A 37 17.94 0.74 8.95
CA PRO A 37 16.79 1.55 9.35
C PRO A 37 16.62 2.85 8.54
N GLY A 38 17.73 3.46 8.12
CA GLY A 38 17.74 4.67 7.27
C GLY A 38 17.08 4.50 5.89
N GLU A 39 17.03 3.27 5.38
CA GLU A 39 16.50 2.94 4.05
C GLU A 39 15.07 2.40 4.09
N ALA A 40 14.52 2.20 5.29
CA ALA A 40 13.23 1.55 5.50
C ALA A 40 12.09 2.19 4.69
N TRP A 41 12.00 3.52 4.70
CA TRP A 41 10.97 4.27 3.96
C TRP A 41 11.04 4.02 2.46
N ALA A 42 12.26 3.91 1.91
CA ALA A 42 12.46 3.73 0.48
C ALA A 42 11.91 2.37 0.04
N HIS A 43 12.08 1.32 0.86
CA HIS A 43 11.49 0.02 0.56
C HIS A 43 9.96 0.04 0.62
N VAL A 44 9.36 0.78 1.56
CA VAL A 44 7.89 0.97 1.60
C VAL A 44 7.40 1.61 0.31
N TYR A 45 8.04 2.69 -0.15
CA TYR A 45 7.66 3.35 -1.40
C TYR A 45 7.88 2.47 -2.62
N ARG A 46 9.03 1.83 -2.77
CA ARG A 46 9.30 0.91 -3.89
C ARG A 46 8.26 -0.22 -3.99
N LEU A 47 7.77 -0.72 -2.86
CA LEU A 47 6.79 -1.79 -2.83
C LEU A 47 5.35 -1.33 -3.09
N LEU A 48 4.96 -0.14 -2.59
CA LEU A 48 3.55 0.23 -2.45
C LEU A 48 3.16 1.59 -3.04
N LEU A 49 4.08 2.55 -3.16
CA LEU A 49 3.78 3.81 -3.82
C LEU A 49 3.57 3.53 -5.31
N TRP A 50 2.69 4.28 -5.97
CA TRP A 50 2.38 4.09 -7.39
C TRP A 50 2.31 5.42 -8.12
N ILE A 51 2.36 5.33 -9.45
CA ILE A 51 2.06 6.45 -10.34
C ILE A 51 0.57 6.50 -10.58
N ASP A 52 -0.06 7.61 -10.23
CA ASP A 52 -1.46 7.88 -10.51
C ASP A 52 -1.65 8.05 -12.02
N GLN A 53 -2.45 7.17 -12.63
CA GLN A 53 -2.66 7.17 -14.07
C GLN A 53 -3.36 8.45 -14.58
N THR A 54 -4.09 9.16 -13.72
CA THR A 54 -4.81 10.37 -14.10
C THR A 54 -3.92 11.61 -14.15
N THR A 55 -2.83 11.62 -13.38
CA THR A 55 -1.91 12.75 -13.30
C THR A 55 -0.54 12.45 -13.92
N GLY A 56 -0.18 11.18 -14.05
CA GLY A 56 1.17 10.73 -14.44
C GLY A 56 2.21 10.90 -13.32
N LEU A 57 1.80 11.25 -12.09
CA LEU A 57 2.68 11.59 -10.98
C LEU A 57 2.61 10.56 -9.85
N ALA A 58 3.57 10.62 -8.93
CA ALA A 58 3.58 9.74 -7.75
C ALA A 58 2.39 10.09 -6.86
N HIS A 59 1.61 9.10 -6.44
CA HIS A 59 0.38 9.35 -5.71
C HIS A 59 0.66 9.77 -4.25
N CYS A 60 0.39 11.03 -3.92
CA CYS A 60 0.43 11.54 -2.54
C CYS A 60 -0.92 12.01 -2.01
N TYR A 61 -1.91 12.26 -2.89
CA TYR A 61 -3.22 12.79 -2.49
C TYR A 61 -4.33 12.38 -3.45
N GLU A 62 -5.58 12.69 -3.10
CA GLU A 62 -6.77 12.38 -3.90
C GLU A 62 -6.60 12.83 -5.36
N SER A 63 -6.78 11.89 -6.29
CA SER A 63 -6.47 12.06 -7.72
C SER A 63 -7.22 13.25 -8.34
N ASP A 64 -8.51 13.41 -8.03
CA ASP A 64 -9.37 14.49 -8.53
C ASP A 64 -8.93 15.89 -8.05
N LYS A 65 -8.22 15.95 -6.91
CA LYS A 65 -7.64 17.19 -6.37
C LYS A 65 -6.27 17.50 -6.95
N SER A 66 -5.61 16.50 -7.50
CA SER A 66 -4.21 16.54 -7.93
C SER A 66 -4.05 16.66 -9.44
N GLN A 67 -5.13 16.86 -10.21
CA GLN A 67 -5.08 17.06 -11.66
C GLN A 67 -4.54 18.45 -12.03
N PRO A 68 -3.97 18.63 -13.25
CA PRO A 68 -3.56 19.94 -13.76
C PRO A 68 -4.63 21.03 -13.56
N GLY A 69 -4.22 22.21 -13.09
CA GLY A 69 -5.11 23.32 -12.77
C GLY A 69 -5.80 23.23 -11.40
N LYS A 70 -5.63 22.13 -10.66
CA LYS A 70 -6.10 22.01 -9.27
C LYS A 70 -5.02 22.40 -8.27
N ARG A 71 -5.45 22.76 -7.06
CA ARG A 71 -4.58 23.25 -5.97
C ARG A 71 -3.46 22.27 -5.58
N TRP A 72 -3.69 20.95 -5.71
CA TRP A 72 -2.69 19.95 -5.30
C TRP A 72 -1.74 19.51 -6.42
N TYR A 73 -1.89 20.00 -7.65
CA TYR A 73 -1.03 19.55 -8.74
C TYR A 73 0.43 19.95 -8.54
N LEU A 74 0.70 21.20 -8.17
CA LEU A 74 2.07 21.67 -7.87
C LEU A 74 2.71 20.88 -6.72
N ARG A 75 1.92 20.56 -5.69
CA ARG A 75 2.36 19.72 -4.56
C ARG A 75 2.71 18.31 -5.02
N SER A 76 1.90 17.74 -5.92
CA SER A 76 2.15 16.40 -6.48
C SER A 76 3.40 16.39 -7.36
N LEU A 77 3.66 17.46 -8.12
CA LEU A 77 4.90 17.62 -8.89
C LEU A 77 6.12 17.68 -7.97
N ALA A 78 6.06 18.50 -6.92
CA ALA A 78 7.14 18.62 -5.93
C ALA A 78 7.42 17.29 -5.23
N PHE A 79 6.37 16.57 -4.83
CA PHE A 79 6.52 15.24 -4.23
C PHE A 79 7.16 14.26 -5.22
N HIS A 80 6.66 14.22 -6.46
CA HIS A 80 7.17 13.30 -7.48
C HIS A 80 8.66 13.55 -7.80
N ASP A 81 9.05 14.82 -7.95
CA ASP A 81 10.44 15.22 -8.16
C ASP A 81 11.35 14.83 -6.98
N TRP A 82 10.88 15.09 -5.75
CA TRP A 82 11.60 14.71 -4.55
C TRP A 82 11.75 13.18 -4.42
N VAL A 83 10.68 12.40 -4.64
CA VAL A 83 10.78 10.92 -4.57
C VAL A 83 11.76 10.40 -5.62
N ALA A 84 11.72 10.94 -6.84
CA ALA A 84 12.65 10.56 -7.90
C ALA A 84 14.10 10.78 -7.45
N SER A 85 14.40 12.00 -6.98
CA SER A 85 15.72 12.37 -6.49
C SER A 85 16.15 11.50 -5.30
N ALA A 86 15.27 11.30 -4.31
CA ALA A 86 15.55 10.53 -3.10
C ALA A 86 15.76 9.03 -3.37
N LEU A 87 15.18 8.50 -4.46
CA LEU A 87 15.40 7.12 -4.92
C LEU A 87 16.53 7.00 -5.96
N ASN A 88 17.27 8.08 -6.21
CA ASN A 88 18.34 8.16 -7.21
C ASN A 88 17.88 7.79 -8.64
N THR A 89 16.71 8.30 -9.04
CA THR A 89 16.14 8.13 -10.38
C THR A 89 15.69 9.48 -10.95
N THR A 90 15.32 9.51 -12.22
CA THR A 90 14.66 10.68 -12.82
C THR A 90 13.14 10.61 -12.64
N PRO A 91 12.42 11.75 -12.66
CA PRO A 91 10.96 11.79 -12.67
C PRO A 91 10.35 10.86 -13.73
N GLU A 92 10.87 10.90 -14.95
CA GLU A 92 10.44 10.06 -16.08
C GLU A 92 10.53 8.55 -15.77
N LYS A 93 11.60 8.12 -15.09
CA LYS A 93 11.87 6.70 -14.80
C LYS A 93 11.36 6.26 -13.43
N LEU A 94 10.68 7.14 -12.69
CA LEU A 94 10.24 6.83 -11.33
C LEU A 94 9.25 5.65 -11.31
N ALA A 95 8.39 5.53 -12.32
CA ALA A 95 7.43 4.45 -12.45
C ALA A 95 8.07 3.04 -12.40
N GLU A 96 9.29 2.89 -12.93
CA GLU A 96 10.04 1.62 -12.97
C GLU A 96 10.52 1.17 -11.58
N ASN A 97 10.59 2.12 -10.65
CA ASN A 97 11.14 1.93 -9.31
C ASN A 97 10.08 1.74 -8.23
N LEU A 98 8.81 1.94 -8.58
CA LEU A 98 7.68 1.94 -7.67
C LEU A 98 6.75 0.74 -7.95
N ASP A 99 5.73 0.61 -7.11
CA ASP A 99 4.60 -0.29 -7.32
C ASP A 99 4.95 -1.78 -7.47
N TRP A 100 6.12 -2.18 -6.96
CA TRP A 100 6.69 -3.50 -7.23
C TRP A 100 5.75 -4.63 -6.81
N LEU A 101 5.10 -4.51 -5.64
CA LEU A 101 4.24 -5.56 -5.09
C LEU A 101 2.99 -5.77 -5.96
N PHE A 102 2.36 -4.68 -6.39
CA PHE A 102 1.16 -4.74 -7.22
C PHE A 102 1.48 -5.29 -8.61
N LEU A 103 2.54 -4.79 -9.26
CA LEU A 103 2.92 -5.22 -10.61
C LEU A 103 3.23 -6.73 -10.65
N ARG A 104 3.87 -7.27 -9.61
CA ARG A 104 4.13 -8.71 -9.51
C ARG A 104 2.88 -9.51 -9.19
N ALA A 105 2.01 -9.04 -8.28
CA ALA A 105 0.73 -9.69 -8.02
C ALA A 105 -0.20 -9.68 -9.26
N ALA A 106 -0.19 -8.60 -10.03
CA ALA A 106 -0.91 -8.49 -11.30
C ALA A 106 -0.38 -9.50 -12.33
N LYS A 107 0.95 -9.65 -12.44
CA LYS A 107 1.59 -10.66 -13.30
C LYS A 107 1.19 -12.08 -12.89
N ASP A 108 1.18 -12.38 -11.60
CA ASP A 108 0.73 -13.69 -11.08
C ASP A 108 -0.75 -13.94 -11.41
N LEU A 109 -1.62 -12.92 -11.29
CA LEU A 109 -3.02 -13.03 -11.67
C LEU A 109 -3.18 -13.32 -13.16
N ALA A 110 -2.48 -12.58 -14.01
CA ALA A 110 -2.54 -12.77 -15.47
C ALA A 110 -2.10 -14.19 -15.85
N ALA A 111 -1.02 -14.69 -15.24
CA ALA A 111 -0.56 -16.05 -15.45
C ALA A 111 -1.59 -17.10 -15.00
N GLU A 112 -2.24 -16.90 -13.86
CA GLU A 112 -3.30 -17.80 -13.37
C GLU A 112 -4.54 -17.80 -14.25
N VAL A 113 -4.95 -16.63 -14.77
CA VAL A 113 -6.07 -16.55 -15.72
C VAL A 113 -5.74 -17.29 -17.01
N LEU A 114 -4.52 -17.15 -17.54
CA LEU A 114 -4.09 -17.88 -18.73
C LEU A 114 -4.08 -19.40 -18.51
N ARG A 115 -3.60 -19.89 -17.36
CA ARG A 115 -3.64 -21.32 -17.00
C ARG A 115 -5.07 -21.86 -16.93
N ASN A 116 -5.99 -21.07 -16.39
CA ASN A 116 -7.39 -21.47 -16.25
C ASN A 116 -8.24 -21.25 -17.51
N ALA A 117 -7.72 -20.55 -18.53
CA ALA A 117 -8.47 -20.18 -19.71
C ALA A 117 -9.04 -21.39 -20.45
N ALA A 118 -8.27 -22.45 -20.66
CA ALA A 118 -8.73 -23.66 -21.35
C ALA A 118 -9.86 -24.39 -20.58
N LYS A 119 -9.74 -24.45 -19.25
CA LYS A 119 -10.76 -25.04 -18.37
C LYS A 119 -12.05 -24.23 -18.40
N ILE A 120 -11.94 -22.91 -18.31
CA ILE A 120 -13.09 -21.99 -18.39
C ILE A 120 -13.74 -22.07 -19.77
N ALA A 121 -12.96 -22.10 -20.85
CA ALA A 121 -13.47 -22.22 -22.22
C ALA A 121 -14.27 -23.52 -22.41
N THR A 122 -13.80 -24.64 -21.87
CA THR A 122 -14.51 -25.93 -21.92
C THR A 122 -15.86 -25.85 -21.19
N VAL A 123 -15.89 -25.24 -20.01
CA VAL A 123 -17.14 -25.04 -19.24
C VAL A 123 -18.08 -24.10 -19.99
N ALA A 124 -17.57 -22.99 -20.50
CA ALA A 124 -18.34 -22.02 -21.27
C ALA A 124 -18.94 -22.65 -22.53
N GLN A 125 -18.19 -23.50 -23.25
CA GLN A 125 -18.70 -24.22 -24.41
C GLN A 125 -19.88 -25.13 -24.04
N ARG A 126 -19.76 -25.92 -22.96
CA ARG A 126 -20.85 -26.78 -22.48
C ARG A 126 -22.09 -25.98 -22.09
N GLN A 127 -21.91 -24.84 -21.41
CA GLN A 127 -23.00 -23.97 -21.00
C GLN A 127 -23.65 -23.23 -22.17
N ARG A 128 -22.89 -22.96 -23.25
CA ARG A 128 -23.37 -22.25 -24.43
C ARG A 128 -23.99 -23.16 -25.49
N ALA A 129 -23.71 -24.47 -25.46
CA ALA A 129 -24.25 -25.43 -26.43
C ALA A 129 -25.79 -25.32 -26.64
N PRO A 130 -26.64 -25.11 -25.60
CA PRO A 130 -28.09 -24.92 -25.79
C PRO A 130 -28.50 -23.64 -26.52
N TYR A 131 -27.56 -22.70 -26.73
CA TYR A 131 -27.80 -21.38 -27.31
C TYR A 131 -27.03 -21.17 -28.63
N GLU A 132 -26.51 -22.23 -29.22
CA GLU A 132 -25.81 -22.18 -30.50
C GLU A 132 -26.69 -21.57 -31.60
N GLY A 133 -26.09 -20.76 -32.48
CA GLY A 133 -26.80 -20.06 -33.57
C GLY A 133 -27.62 -18.83 -33.16
N LYS A 134 -27.75 -18.53 -31.85
CA LYS A 134 -28.55 -17.38 -31.37
C LYS A 134 -27.78 -16.05 -31.29
N GLY A 135 -26.55 -16.00 -31.78
CA GLY A 135 -25.76 -14.76 -31.83
C GLY A 135 -25.33 -14.21 -30.47
N PHE A 136 -25.22 -15.05 -29.43
CA PHE A 136 -24.74 -14.59 -28.12
C PHE A 136 -23.26 -14.15 -28.20
N PRO A 137 -22.87 -13.00 -27.61
CA PRO A 137 -21.49 -12.55 -27.60
C PRO A 137 -20.59 -13.54 -26.87
N GLN A 138 -19.31 -13.64 -27.26
CA GLN A 138 -18.35 -14.49 -26.56
C GLN A 138 -17.91 -13.83 -25.24
N PRO A 139 -17.64 -14.63 -24.19
CA PRO A 139 -17.09 -14.09 -22.94
C PRO A 139 -15.79 -13.34 -23.21
N GLY A 140 -15.74 -12.06 -22.80
CA GLY A 140 -14.56 -11.22 -22.96
C GLY A 140 -14.51 -10.41 -24.26
N GLU A 141 -15.44 -10.60 -25.21
CA GLU A 141 -15.55 -9.72 -26.38
C GLU A 141 -15.84 -8.27 -25.98
N ASP A 142 -15.19 -7.35 -26.69
CA ASP A 142 -15.38 -5.91 -26.60
C ASP A 142 -15.21 -5.27 -27.98
N PRO A 143 -16.24 -5.33 -28.83
CA PRO A 143 -16.16 -4.78 -30.19
C PRO A 143 -15.86 -3.28 -30.20
N GLU A 144 -16.30 -2.55 -29.17
CA GLU A 144 -16.09 -1.10 -29.05
C GLU A 144 -14.63 -0.78 -28.74
N LEU A 145 -14.00 -1.51 -27.80
CA LEU A 145 -12.58 -1.36 -27.51
C LEU A 145 -11.72 -1.72 -28.73
N VAL A 146 -12.06 -2.78 -29.47
CA VAL A 146 -11.37 -3.12 -30.73
C VAL A 146 -11.51 -2.00 -31.75
N ALA A 147 -12.72 -1.46 -31.93
CA ALA A 147 -12.96 -0.36 -32.86
C ALA A 147 -12.16 0.89 -32.48
N LEU A 148 -12.07 1.22 -31.19
CA LEU A 148 -11.28 2.33 -30.69
C LEU A 148 -9.79 2.12 -30.98
N ILE A 149 -9.23 0.95 -30.67
CA ILE A 149 -7.81 0.66 -30.92
C ILE A 149 -7.53 0.69 -32.44
N LYS A 150 -8.40 0.12 -33.27
CA LYS A 150 -8.26 0.18 -34.73
C LYS A 150 -8.32 1.61 -35.26
N ARG A 151 -9.18 2.46 -34.69
CA ARG A 151 -9.28 3.87 -35.10
C ARG A 151 -8.01 4.64 -34.81
N GLU A 152 -7.43 4.47 -33.62
CA GLU A 152 -6.25 5.26 -33.20
C GLU A 152 -4.93 4.68 -33.71
N LEU A 153 -4.79 3.35 -33.79
CA LEU A 153 -3.52 2.68 -34.13
C LEU A 153 -3.52 2.00 -35.49
N GLY A 154 -4.66 1.82 -36.15
CA GLY A 154 -4.77 0.99 -37.36
C GLY A 154 -3.86 1.41 -38.51
N THR A 155 -3.65 2.72 -38.70
CA THR A 155 -2.75 3.29 -39.72
C THR A 155 -1.27 3.07 -39.42
N HIS A 156 -0.92 2.75 -38.16
CA HIS A 156 0.42 2.48 -37.70
C HIS A 156 0.74 0.97 -37.63
N LEU A 157 -0.26 0.12 -37.84
CA LEU A 157 -0.07 -1.33 -37.90
C LEU A 157 0.35 -1.75 -39.30
N VAL A 158 1.42 -2.54 -39.38
CA VAL A 158 1.94 -3.10 -40.65
C VAL A 158 0.94 -4.08 -41.29
N ALA A 159 0.13 -4.76 -40.47
CA ALA A 159 -0.89 -5.70 -40.90
C ALA A 159 -2.05 -5.77 -39.89
N GLU A 160 -3.22 -6.19 -40.36
CA GLU A 160 -4.38 -6.43 -39.49
C GLU A 160 -4.12 -7.64 -38.57
N ALA A 161 -4.26 -7.43 -37.27
CA ALA A 161 -4.15 -8.51 -36.30
C ALA A 161 -5.35 -9.47 -36.41
N SER A 162 -5.11 -10.77 -36.19
CA SER A 162 -6.16 -11.79 -36.25
C SER A 162 -7.21 -11.59 -35.13
N PRO A 163 -8.43 -12.15 -35.27
CA PRO A 163 -9.46 -12.10 -34.24
C PRO A 163 -8.97 -12.61 -32.86
N GLU A 164 -8.12 -13.63 -32.84
CA GLU A 164 -7.56 -14.21 -31.61
C GLU A 164 -6.60 -13.24 -30.92
N VAL A 165 -5.81 -12.48 -31.69
CA VAL A 165 -4.91 -11.46 -31.16
C VAL A 165 -5.70 -10.30 -30.58
N TRP A 166 -6.76 -9.84 -31.27
CA TRP A 166 -7.66 -8.81 -30.75
C TRP A 166 -8.36 -9.26 -29.47
N ALA A 167 -8.88 -10.48 -29.43
CA ALA A 167 -9.51 -11.05 -28.24
C ALA A 167 -8.53 -11.10 -27.05
N ARG A 168 -7.28 -11.51 -27.29
CA ARG A 168 -6.23 -11.54 -26.27
C ARG A 168 -5.88 -10.14 -25.77
N LEU A 169 -5.73 -9.17 -26.67
CA LEU A 169 -5.41 -7.78 -26.30
C LEU A 169 -6.53 -7.15 -25.46
N VAL A 170 -7.80 -7.28 -25.90
CA VAL A 170 -8.97 -6.83 -25.14
C VAL A 170 -9.00 -7.47 -23.76
N GLN A 171 -8.76 -8.78 -23.68
CA GLN A 171 -8.73 -9.50 -22.41
C GLN A 171 -7.63 -8.96 -21.49
N GLN A 172 -6.43 -8.67 -22.01
CA GLN A 172 -5.33 -8.07 -21.26
C GLN A 172 -5.65 -6.66 -20.77
N ILE A 173 -6.22 -5.81 -21.63
CA ILE A 173 -6.62 -4.44 -21.25
C ILE A 173 -7.69 -4.48 -20.16
N ARG A 174 -8.75 -5.27 -20.33
CA ARG A 174 -9.81 -5.41 -19.32
C ARG A 174 -9.28 -5.95 -18.00
N GLN A 175 -8.37 -6.92 -18.04
CA GLN A 175 -7.70 -7.40 -16.82
C GLN A 175 -6.92 -6.27 -16.16
N TYR A 176 -6.13 -5.52 -16.93
CA TYR A 176 -5.38 -4.38 -16.42
C TYR A 176 -6.27 -3.32 -15.77
N LEU A 177 -7.41 -2.99 -16.39
CA LEU A 177 -8.38 -2.03 -15.82
C LEU A 177 -9.07 -2.58 -14.56
N ALA A 178 -9.43 -3.86 -14.55
CA ALA A 178 -10.04 -4.51 -13.39
C ALA A 178 -9.10 -4.56 -12.17
N LEU A 179 -7.79 -4.51 -12.40
CA LEU A 179 -6.76 -4.54 -11.37
C LEU A 179 -6.68 -3.25 -10.55
N ASP A 180 -7.13 -2.10 -11.08
CA ASP A 180 -7.04 -0.84 -10.34
C ASP A 180 -7.91 -0.85 -9.06
N ASN A 181 -9.06 -1.53 -9.09
CA ASN A 181 -9.85 -1.78 -7.88
C ASN A 181 -9.14 -2.74 -6.90
N LYS A 182 -8.28 -3.64 -7.39
CA LYS A 182 -7.50 -4.55 -6.53
C LYS A 182 -6.32 -3.85 -5.87
N ARG A 183 -5.82 -2.75 -6.45
CA ARG A 183 -4.75 -1.92 -5.86
C ARG A 183 -5.14 -1.42 -4.48
N LYS A 184 -6.36 -0.90 -4.31
CA LYS A 184 -6.86 -0.38 -3.03
C LYS A 184 -6.80 -1.44 -1.92
N ASN A 185 -7.15 -2.68 -2.24
CA ASN A 185 -7.09 -3.80 -1.30
C ASN A 185 -5.65 -4.21 -0.98
N LEU A 186 -4.77 -4.20 -1.99
CA LEU A 186 -3.34 -4.48 -1.81
C LEU A 186 -2.67 -3.41 -0.96
N VAL A 187 -2.97 -2.13 -1.18
CA VAL A 187 -2.40 -1.04 -0.39
C VAL A 187 -2.87 -1.11 1.06
N GLY A 188 -4.11 -1.51 1.33
CA GLY A 188 -4.58 -1.72 2.71
C GLY A 188 -3.77 -2.78 3.45
N GLU A 189 -4.00 -4.05 3.12
CA GLU A 189 -3.36 -5.16 3.85
C GLU A 189 -1.87 -5.31 3.55
N GLY A 190 -1.45 -4.96 2.33
CA GLY A 190 -0.05 -5.01 1.93
C GLY A 190 0.79 -3.96 2.64
N PHE A 191 0.21 -2.82 3.06
CA PHE A 191 0.93 -1.86 3.88
C PHE A 191 1.30 -2.45 5.24
N GLU A 192 0.37 -3.15 5.89
CA GLU A 192 0.60 -3.85 7.16
C GLU A 192 1.66 -4.95 6.99
N ASP A 193 1.54 -5.77 5.93
CA ASP A 193 2.50 -6.83 5.62
C ASP A 193 3.92 -6.27 5.37
N VAL A 194 4.04 -5.17 4.62
CA VAL A 194 5.33 -4.53 4.31
C VAL A 194 5.94 -3.91 5.57
N LEU A 195 5.17 -3.19 6.39
CA LEU A 195 5.67 -2.60 7.63
C LEU A 195 6.23 -3.67 8.58
N ALA A 196 5.54 -4.80 8.73
CA ALA A 196 6.05 -5.88 9.56
C ALA A 196 7.33 -6.50 9.00
N GLN A 197 7.44 -6.65 7.67
CA GLN A 197 8.65 -7.18 7.05
C GLN A 197 9.83 -6.20 7.11
N VAL A 198 9.55 -4.90 7.04
CA VAL A 198 10.53 -3.83 7.30
C VAL A 198 10.98 -3.87 8.75
N ALA A 199 10.06 -3.92 9.72
CA ALA A 199 10.41 -3.98 11.14
C ALA A 199 11.27 -5.19 11.48
N ARG A 200 10.92 -6.39 11.00
CA ARG A 200 11.72 -7.63 11.20
C ARG A 200 13.15 -7.52 10.66
N ARG A 201 13.35 -6.79 9.56
CA ARG A 201 14.63 -6.71 8.85
C ARG A 201 15.49 -5.54 9.28
N ALA A 202 14.88 -4.43 9.64
CA ALA A 202 15.55 -3.25 10.17
C ALA A 202 15.97 -3.44 11.64
N TYR A 203 15.29 -4.34 12.36
CA TYR A 203 15.56 -4.64 13.75
C TYR A 203 15.58 -6.17 14.02
N PRO A 204 16.66 -6.87 13.60
CA PRO A 204 16.79 -8.29 13.80
C PRO A 204 17.20 -8.60 15.25
N ASN A 205 16.21 -8.68 16.16
CA ASN A 205 16.41 -9.09 17.55
C ASN A 205 15.64 -10.40 17.82
N PRO A 206 16.30 -11.49 18.25
CA PRO A 206 15.64 -12.78 18.50
C PRO A 206 14.59 -12.74 19.62
N ASN A 207 14.69 -11.76 20.53
CA ASN A 207 13.72 -11.57 21.61
C ASN A 207 12.50 -10.74 21.19
N VAL A 208 12.46 -10.30 19.93
CA VAL A 208 11.37 -9.49 19.39
C VAL A 208 10.58 -10.26 18.36
N SER A 209 9.28 -10.33 18.57
CA SER A 209 8.34 -10.94 17.63
C SER A 209 7.47 -9.88 16.99
N VAL A 210 7.35 -9.95 15.67
CA VAL A 210 6.49 -9.04 14.89
C VAL A 210 5.33 -9.84 14.32
N HIS A 211 4.11 -9.39 14.56
CA HIS A 211 2.86 -10.03 14.14
C HIS A 211 2.06 -9.10 13.25
N VAL A 212 1.34 -9.66 12.28
CA VAL A 212 0.45 -8.90 11.39
C VAL A 212 -0.97 -9.39 11.57
N ARG A 213 -1.93 -8.48 11.76
CA ARG A 213 -3.37 -8.77 11.87
C ARG A 213 -3.69 -9.86 12.91
N LYS A 214 -2.90 -9.91 13.97
CA LYS A 214 -3.07 -10.88 15.07
C LYS A 214 -4.26 -10.44 15.91
N ILE A 215 -5.07 -11.41 16.35
CA ILE A 215 -6.18 -11.11 17.25
C ILE A 215 -5.58 -10.64 18.58
N LEU A 216 -6.13 -9.56 19.14
CA LEU A 216 -5.58 -8.87 20.32
C LEU A 216 -5.30 -9.85 21.48
N HIS A 217 -6.25 -10.72 21.81
CA HIS A 217 -6.11 -11.68 22.91
C HIS A 217 -5.19 -12.87 22.61
N GLU A 218 -4.67 -12.99 21.38
CA GLU A 218 -3.61 -13.92 21.05
C GLU A 218 -2.22 -13.28 21.18
N LEU A 219 -2.15 -11.99 21.48
CA LEU A 219 -0.90 -11.31 21.82
C LEU A 219 -0.61 -11.50 23.32
N PRO A 220 0.66 -11.71 23.72
CA PRO A 220 1.04 -11.81 25.12
C PRO A 220 0.59 -10.59 25.93
N GLY A 221 -0.04 -10.86 27.08
CA GLY A 221 -0.47 -9.86 28.06
C GLY A 221 -1.76 -9.11 27.75
N PHE A 222 -2.62 -9.70 26.90
CA PHE A 222 -3.98 -9.26 26.70
C PHE A 222 -4.97 -10.36 27.05
N ASN A 223 -5.99 -10.00 27.82
CA ASN A 223 -7.09 -10.85 28.22
C ASN A 223 -7.96 -11.28 27.03
N ARG A 224 -8.65 -12.42 27.20
CA ARG A 224 -9.65 -12.87 26.22
C ARG A 224 -10.82 -11.88 26.14
N ALA A 225 -11.26 -11.61 24.90
CA ALA A 225 -12.46 -10.85 24.63
C ALA A 225 -13.70 -11.53 25.25
N LYS A 226 -14.74 -10.75 25.56
CA LYS A 226 -15.98 -11.32 26.09
C LYS A 226 -16.65 -12.16 25.01
N LYS A 227 -17.39 -13.20 25.45
CA LYS A 227 -18.10 -14.10 24.55
C LYS A 227 -19.08 -13.30 23.69
N GLY A 228 -18.91 -13.37 22.36
CA GLY A 228 -19.79 -12.69 21.39
C GLY A 228 -19.25 -11.36 20.85
N GLU A 229 -18.14 -10.84 21.38
CA GLU A 229 -17.48 -9.66 20.80
C GLU A 229 -16.79 -10.01 19.48
N LYS A 230 -16.82 -9.06 18.54
CA LYS A 230 -16.09 -9.20 17.28
C LYS A 230 -14.59 -9.21 17.58
N PRO A 231 -13.80 -10.16 17.04
CA PRO A 231 -12.36 -10.17 17.26
C PRO A 231 -11.71 -8.87 16.79
N ASN A 232 -11.10 -8.14 17.72
CA ASN A 232 -10.26 -6.99 17.41
C ASN A 232 -8.87 -7.50 16.97
N LYS A 233 -8.41 -7.05 15.80
CA LYS A 233 -7.12 -7.43 15.22
C LYS A 233 -6.23 -6.21 15.19
N VAL A 234 -5.02 -6.37 15.71
CA VAL A 234 -3.99 -5.33 15.65
C VAL A 234 -3.31 -5.40 14.28
N ASP A 235 -3.28 -4.29 13.54
CA ASP A 235 -2.73 -4.23 12.17
C ASP A 235 -1.29 -4.78 12.16
N VAL A 236 -0.42 -4.23 13.01
CA VAL A 236 0.92 -4.78 13.29
C VAL A 236 1.20 -4.71 14.79
N ALA A 237 1.78 -5.76 15.36
CA ALA A 237 2.23 -5.77 16.75
C ALA A 237 3.71 -6.14 16.83
N ILE A 238 4.50 -5.35 17.57
CA ILE A 238 5.88 -5.67 17.91
C ILE A 238 5.91 -5.98 19.41
N VAL A 239 6.25 -7.22 19.75
CA VAL A 239 6.28 -7.69 21.14
C VAL A 239 7.73 -7.93 21.54
N LYS A 240 8.19 -7.15 22.52
CA LYS A 240 9.48 -7.27 23.22
C LYS A 240 9.25 -7.87 24.61
N PRO A 241 10.30 -8.34 25.32
CA PRO A 241 10.15 -8.90 26.67
C PRO A 241 9.56 -7.93 27.71
N ASP A 242 9.84 -6.64 27.56
CA ASP A 242 9.52 -5.56 28.50
C ASP A 242 8.44 -4.60 28.00
N ARG A 243 8.08 -4.68 26.71
CA ARG A 243 7.23 -3.69 26.05
C ARG A 243 6.48 -4.27 24.86
N ARG A 244 5.24 -3.81 24.68
CA ARG A 244 4.40 -4.14 23.52
C ARG A 244 4.14 -2.86 22.74
N ILE A 245 4.24 -2.93 21.43
CA ILE A 245 3.97 -1.82 20.52
C ILE A 245 2.85 -2.27 19.60
N LEU A 246 1.68 -1.69 19.77
CA LEU A 246 0.51 -1.90 18.93
C LEU A 246 0.49 -0.81 17.87
N ILE A 247 0.46 -1.20 16.61
CA ILE A 247 0.51 -0.27 15.49
C ILE A 247 -0.83 -0.32 14.78
N THR A 248 -1.44 0.85 14.60
CA THR A 248 -2.46 1.04 13.58
C THR A 248 -1.81 1.61 12.33
N ALA A 249 -2.01 0.96 11.19
CA ALA A 249 -1.37 1.31 9.93
C ALA A 249 -2.42 1.68 8.89
N LYS A 250 -2.34 2.89 8.36
CA LYS A 250 -3.24 3.36 7.30
C LYS A 250 -2.44 4.12 6.27
N TRP A 251 -2.43 3.66 5.01
CA TRP A 251 -1.72 4.36 3.94
C TRP A 251 -2.21 5.81 3.79
N SER A 252 -3.53 6.00 3.84
CA SER A 252 -4.18 7.30 3.95
C SER A 252 -5.35 7.24 4.93
N VAL A 253 -5.68 8.38 5.52
CA VAL A 253 -6.68 8.53 6.57
C VAL A 253 -7.94 9.13 6.00
N ARG A 254 -9.10 8.70 6.48
CA ARG A 254 -10.38 9.38 6.24
C ARG A 254 -11.08 9.58 7.57
N ALA A 255 -12.01 10.52 7.63
CA ALA A 255 -12.66 10.90 8.89
C ALA A 255 -13.39 9.74 9.60
N ASP A 256 -13.94 8.79 8.84
CA ASP A 256 -14.57 7.56 9.37
C ASP A 256 -13.53 6.63 10.00
N ARG A 257 -12.33 6.53 9.41
CA ARG A 257 -11.23 5.71 9.92
C ARG A 257 -10.62 6.28 11.21
N GLU A 258 -10.62 7.61 11.38
CA GLU A 258 -10.12 8.24 12.61
C GLU A 258 -10.93 7.88 13.86
N LYS A 259 -12.25 7.66 13.70
CA LYS A 259 -13.12 7.25 14.82
C LYS A 259 -12.74 5.88 15.35
N GLN A 260 -12.29 4.99 14.47
CA GLN A 260 -11.88 3.63 14.84
C GLN A 260 -10.69 3.63 15.80
N PHE A 261 -9.77 4.59 15.69
CA PHE A 261 -8.58 4.64 16.53
C PHE A 261 -8.89 4.72 18.03
N ILE A 262 -9.95 5.43 18.42
CA ILE A 262 -10.37 5.58 19.81
C ILE A 262 -10.99 4.28 20.33
N THR A 263 -11.81 3.64 19.51
CA THR A 263 -12.41 2.35 19.83
C THR A 263 -11.33 1.31 20.03
N ASP A 264 -10.40 1.20 19.09
CA ASP A 264 -9.28 0.26 19.16
C ASP A 264 -8.42 0.54 20.41
N TYR A 265 -8.07 1.79 20.69
CA TYR A 265 -7.32 2.15 21.90
C TYR A 265 -8.04 1.76 23.19
N SER A 266 -9.35 2.01 23.26
CA SER A 266 -10.15 1.67 24.44
C SER A 266 -10.20 0.16 24.66
N ASP A 267 -10.35 -0.61 23.58
CA ASP A 267 -10.30 -2.07 23.62
C ASP A 267 -8.93 -2.56 24.10
N TYR A 268 -7.83 -1.94 23.64
CA TYR A 268 -6.48 -2.30 24.06
C TYR A 268 -6.24 -2.03 25.55
N VAL A 269 -6.67 -0.86 26.05
CA VAL A 269 -6.58 -0.52 27.48
C VAL A 269 -7.43 -1.48 28.33
N GLN A 270 -8.64 -1.84 27.87
CA GLN A 270 -9.51 -2.76 28.59
C GLN A 270 -8.97 -4.20 28.59
N ALA A 271 -8.31 -4.62 27.52
CA ALA A 271 -7.77 -5.96 27.38
C ALA A 271 -6.41 -6.14 28.08
N GLU A 272 -5.66 -5.08 28.35
CA GLU A 272 -4.36 -5.17 29.05
C GLU A 272 -4.52 -5.90 30.39
N SER A 273 -3.69 -6.93 30.62
CA SER A 273 -3.82 -7.84 31.78
C SER A 273 -2.62 -7.86 32.71
N ASP A 274 -1.46 -7.43 32.23
CA ASP A 274 -0.18 -7.65 32.90
C ASP A 274 0.25 -6.41 33.70
N ASN A 275 -0.58 -5.36 33.72
CA ASN A 275 -0.27 -4.06 34.29
C ASN A 275 1.05 -3.51 33.71
N GLN A 276 1.31 -3.81 32.44
CA GLN A 276 2.49 -3.37 31.72
C GLN A 276 2.08 -2.37 30.62
N PRO A 277 2.78 -1.23 30.50
CA PRO A 277 2.47 -0.26 29.48
C PRO A 277 2.66 -0.85 28.07
N PHE A 278 1.82 -0.41 27.15
CA PHE A 278 2.01 -0.65 25.72
C PHE A 278 2.09 0.70 25.01
N ASP A 279 2.83 0.74 23.90
CA ASP A 279 2.76 1.85 22.97
C ASP A 279 1.63 1.65 22.00
N TYR A 280 0.93 2.74 21.71
CA TYR A 280 0.04 2.80 20.57
C TYR A 280 0.63 3.74 19.52
N VAL A 281 1.00 3.20 18.36
CA VAL A 281 1.69 3.93 17.31
C VAL A 281 0.80 4.01 16.07
N PHE A 282 0.75 5.19 15.46
CA PHE A 282 0.09 5.37 14.17
C PHE A 282 1.11 5.53 13.06
N ILE A 283 1.09 4.65 12.05
CA ILE A 283 1.98 4.74 10.87
C ILE A 283 1.16 5.04 9.61
N THR A 284 1.60 6.06 8.84
CA THR A 284 0.85 6.57 7.69
C THR A 284 1.70 7.17 6.56
N ASN A 285 1.13 7.25 5.36
CA ASN A 285 1.62 8.04 4.24
C ASN A 285 0.63 9.17 3.87
N GLU A 286 -0.09 9.71 4.87
CA GLU A 286 -1.06 10.78 4.71
C GLU A 286 -0.38 12.14 4.49
N PHE A 287 -0.85 12.90 3.50
CA PHE A 287 -0.34 14.23 3.18
C PHE A 287 -1.29 15.35 3.61
N ASP A 288 -2.55 15.07 3.94
CA ASP A 288 -3.49 16.07 4.47
C ASP A 288 -3.02 16.59 5.85
N PRO A 289 -2.66 17.89 5.98
CA PRO A 289 -2.10 18.41 7.22
C PRO A 289 -3.11 18.41 8.36
N ALA A 290 -4.40 18.59 8.07
CA ALA A 290 -5.42 18.58 9.11
C ALA A 290 -5.61 17.17 9.69
N ARG A 291 -5.51 16.14 8.86
CA ARG A 291 -5.57 14.73 9.31
C ARG A 291 -4.34 14.37 10.16
N LEU A 292 -3.14 14.75 9.73
CA LEU A 292 -1.91 14.54 10.49
C LEU A 292 -1.91 15.29 11.83
N MET A 293 -2.32 16.56 11.82
CA MET A 293 -2.43 17.40 13.02
C MET A 293 -3.39 16.78 14.03
N ARG A 294 -4.59 16.36 13.60
CA ARG A 294 -5.56 15.69 14.47
C ARG A 294 -5.01 14.41 15.10
N ALA A 295 -4.22 13.63 14.37
CA ALA A 295 -3.58 12.44 14.92
C ALA A 295 -2.52 12.80 15.98
N CYS A 296 -1.72 13.84 15.73
CA CYS A 296 -0.69 14.31 16.66
C CYS A 296 -1.28 14.87 17.96
N GLU A 297 -2.38 15.63 17.86
CA GLU A 297 -3.06 16.29 18.98
C GLU A 297 -4.07 15.40 19.71
N LYS A 298 -4.33 14.17 19.23
CA LYS A 298 -5.36 13.32 19.81
C LYS A 298 -5.01 12.92 21.25
N LEU A 299 -5.85 13.35 22.20
CA LEU A 299 -5.72 13.03 23.62
C LEU A 299 -6.77 11.99 24.07
N VAL A 300 -6.37 11.14 25.02
CA VAL A 300 -7.26 10.32 25.85
C VAL A 300 -6.81 10.50 27.29
N SER A 301 -7.74 10.81 28.20
CA SER A 301 -7.44 11.09 29.62
C SER A 301 -6.33 12.14 29.82
N ASN A 302 -6.38 13.24 29.04
CA ASN A 302 -5.42 14.34 29.05
C ASN A 302 -3.96 13.95 28.70
N SER A 303 -3.75 12.80 28.06
CA SER A 303 -2.45 12.36 27.54
C SER A 303 -2.55 12.01 26.06
N PRO A 304 -1.46 12.13 25.28
CA PRO A 304 -1.46 11.71 23.87
C PRO A 304 -1.90 10.25 23.74
N MET A 305 -2.88 9.99 22.87
CA MET A 305 -3.38 8.64 22.61
C MET A 305 -2.35 7.78 21.89
N PHE A 306 -1.69 8.37 20.88
CA PHE A 306 -0.58 7.72 20.20
C PHE A 306 0.73 8.10 20.86
N THR A 307 1.55 7.14 21.28
CA THR A 307 2.92 7.37 21.74
C THR A 307 3.73 8.07 20.65
N HIS A 308 3.63 7.58 19.41
CA HIS A 308 4.21 8.22 18.22
C HIS A 308 3.23 8.26 17.06
N VAL A 309 3.28 9.36 16.30
CA VAL A 309 2.76 9.39 14.94
C VAL A 309 3.95 9.30 14.00
N VAL A 310 3.92 8.35 13.08
CA VAL A 310 5.02 8.04 12.18
C VAL A 310 4.56 8.26 10.75
N HIS A 311 5.21 9.18 10.04
CA HIS A 311 5.06 9.31 8.60
C HIS A 311 6.07 8.40 7.90
N ILE A 312 5.73 7.82 6.75
CA ILE A 312 6.70 7.01 5.99
C ILE A 312 7.97 7.80 5.70
N ASN A 313 7.85 9.06 5.29
CA ASN A 313 9.00 9.95 5.19
C ASN A 313 8.59 11.43 5.40
N THR A 314 9.10 12.07 6.45
CA THR A 314 8.79 13.47 6.77
C THR A 314 9.42 14.48 5.81
N ASP A 315 10.52 14.12 5.14
CA ASP A 315 11.15 14.98 4.13
C ASP A 315 10.27 15.07 2.88
N GLY A 316 9.55 14.00 2.55
CA GLY A 316 8.54 14.02 1.50
C GLY A 316 7.41 15.00 1.79
N LEU A 317 6.97 15.12 3.05
CA LEU A 317 6.02 16.16 3.46
C LEU A 317 6.62 17.55 3.27
N ARG A 318 7.85 17.78 3.73
CA ARG A 318 8.53 19.07 3.56
C ARG A 318 8.67 19.47 2.10
N ALA A 319 9.06 18.55 1.23
CA ALA A 319 9.20 18.80 -0.20
C ALA A 319 7.86 19.17 -0.85
N THR A 320 6.81 18.41 -0.53
CA THR A 320 5.45 18.61 -1.07
C THR A 320 4.92 20.01 -0.79
N TYR A 321 5.17 20.53 0.42
CA TYR A 321 4.64 21.82 0.85
C TYR A 321 5.62 22.97 0.62
N GLY A 322 6.93 22.77 0.84
CA GLY A 322 7.94 23.84 0.73
C GLY A 322 8.15 24.35 -0.69
N ALA A 323 8.06 23.49 -1.71
CA ALA A 323 8.20 23.92 -3.11
C ALA A 323 6.95 24.67 -3.63
N ALA A 324 5.76 24.32 -3.14
CA ALA A 324 4.52 25.02 -3.51
C ALA A 324 4.50 26.46 -2.98
N ASP A 325 5.11 26.70 -1.82
CA ASP A 325 5.25 28.03 -1.22
C ASP A 325 6.20 28.92 -2.03
N ALA A 326 7.31 28.35 -2.53
CA ALA A 326 8.28 29.08 -3.36
C ALA A 326 7.71 29.50 -4.73
N ALA A 327 6.73 28.76 -5.26
CA ALA A 327 6.13 29.01 -6.57
C ALA A 327 4.93 29.99 -6.53
N GLY A 328 4.72 30.71 -5.43
CA GLY A 328 3.62 31.67 -5.31
C GLY A 328 2.24 31.03 -5.10
N ALA A 329 2.17 29.72 -4.83
CA ALA A 329 0.96 29.06 -4.31
C ALA A 329 0.77 29.28 -2.80
N ALA A 330 1.56 30.20 -2.23
CA ALA A 330 1.77 30.49 -0.81
C ALA A 330 0.60 31.17 -0.09
N GLU A 331 -0.50 31.52 -0.75
CA GLU A 331 -1.57 32.26 -0.06
C GLU A 331 -2.21 31.47 1.10
N GLU A 332 -2.04 30.15 1.16
CA GLU A 332 -2.35 29.37 2.38
C GLU A 332 -1.36 28.21 2.55
N GLN A 333 -0.18 28.48 3.12
CA GLN A 333 0.34 27.52 4.09
C GLN A 333 -0.70 27.49 5.20
N SER A 334 -1.64 26.54 5.12
CA SER A 334 -2.68 26.45 6.15
C SER A 334 -1.99 26.32 7.49
N ASP A 335 -2.48 27.01 8.54
CA ASP A 335 -1.92 26.91 9.89
C ASP A 335 -1.70 25.45 10.33
N SER A 336 -2.50 24.53 9.77
CA SER A 336 -2.34 23.09 9.94
C SER A 336 -0.98 22.57 9.45
N MET A 337 -0.47 22.98 8.29
CA MET A 337 0.82 22.50 7.80
C MET A 337 2.00 23.04 8.61
N ARG A 338 1.97 24.32 8.98
CA ARG A 338 2.97 24.90 9.88
C ARG A 338 3.05 24.10 11.19
N LYS A 339 1.89 23.80 11.80
CA LYS A 339 1.82 22.94 12.99
C LYS A 339 2.33 21.53 12.76
N VAL A 340 2.04 20.91 11.61
CA VAL A 340 2.58 19.60 11.24
C VAL A 340 4.11 19.64 11.20
N LEU A 341 4.72 20.66 10.60
CA LEU A 341 6.17 20.82 10.60
C LEU A 341 6.73 21.04 12.01
N GLU A 342 6.06 21.83 12.85
CA GLU A 342 6.42 21.96 14.26
C GLU A 342 6.35 20.61 15.00
N PHE A 343 5.38 19.75 14.69
CA PHE A 343 5.34 18.39 15.24
C PHE A 343 6.49 17.52 14.74
N VAL A 344 6.96 17.72 13.51
CA VAL A 344 8.18 17.07 13.02
C VAL A 344 9.39 17.53 13.82
N ASP A 345 9.57 18.84 13.96
CA ASP A 345 10.72 19.42 14.67
C ASP A 345 10.75 19.02 16.17
N LYS A 346 9.57 18.88 16.80
CA LYS A 346 9.43 18.45 18.20
C LYS A 346 9.49 16.93 18.40
N GLY A 347 9.59 16.13 17.32
CA GLY A 347 9.61 14.67 17.41
C GLY A 347 8.25 14.04 17.75
N ARG A 348 7.14 14.79 17.64
CA ARG A 348 5.78 14.26 17.81
C ARG A 348 5.33 13.47 16.58
N LEU A 349 5.66 13.98 15.41
CA LEU A 349 5.54 13.32 14.11
C LEU A 349 6.95 12.96 13.63
N ILE A 350 7.26 11.69 13.44
CA ILE A 350 8.62 11.26 13.06
C ILE A 350 8.63 10.44 11.77
N GLY A 351 9.76 10.40 11.09
CA GLY A 351 9.97 9.52 9.95
C GLY A 351 10.08 8.05 10.37
N LEU A 352 9.69 7.13 9.49
CA LEU A 352 9.79 5.68 9.73
C LEU A 352 11.23 5.25 10.09
N ASN A 353 12.22 5.84 9.43
CA ASN A 353 13.64 5.60 9.72
C ASN A 353 14.01 5.99 11.16
N ALA A 354 13.67 7.21 11.58
CA ALA A 354 13.99 7.72 12.91
C ALA A 354 13.28 6.90 14.01
N TRP A 355 12.04 6.48 13.76
CA TRP A 355 11.31 5.62 14.69
C TRP A 355 11.92 4.21 14.79
N LEU A 356 12.31 3.60 13.68
CA LEU A 356 12.99 2.30 13.71
C LEU A 356 14.35 2.38 14.41
N GLN A 357 15.08 3.50 14.26
CA GLN A 357 16.34 3.74 14.96
C GLN A 357 16.14 3.88 16.47
N SER A 358 15.15 4.67 16.92
CA SER A 358 14.89 4.82 18.36
C SER A 358 14.49 3.50 19.03
N MET A 359 13.83 2.60 18.29
CA MET A 359 13.54 1.24 18.77
C MET A 359 14.78 0.36 18.92
N ALA A 360 15.87 0.67 18.20
CA ALA A 360 17.14 -0.05 18.28
C ALA A 360 18.05 0.45 19.40
N GLU A 361 17.90 1.72 19.81
CA GLU A 361 18.68 2.36 20.86
C GLU A 361 18.13 2.11 22.27
N THR A 362 16.94 1.53 22.39
CA THR A 362 16.38 1.12 23.69
C THR A 362 16.88 -0.30 24.04
N PRO A 363 17.68 -0.47 25.12
CA PRO A 363 18.31 -1.75 25.48
C PRO A 363 17.34 -2.92 25.66
#